data_AF-A0A2I1DUK5-F1
#
_entry.id   AF-A0A2I1DUK5-F1
#
_cell.length_a   1.000
_cell.length_b   1.000
_cell.length_c   1.000
_cell.angle_alpha   90.00
_cell.angle_beta   90.00
_cell.angle_gamma   90.00
#
_symmetry.space_group_name_H-M   'P 1'
#
loop_
_entity.id
_entity.type
_entity.pdbx_description
1 polymer ?
#
loop_
_entity_poly.entity_id
_entity_poly.type
_entity_poly.pdbx_seq_one_letter_code
_entity_poly.pdbx_strand_id
1 'polypeptide(L)'
;MRENEPINSTDLLDILLTINTPRDPNGFGFGFDEFDNEKSMTDHEILATILDIDIGGRDPTASTFCFAVYNICKNSGVLQRLREEIFEVLGNDFLRPITFEDLNKFQYLEAIIKETQRIIPLNPLITRQTHVKTALNGHIIEKDTPIWLHQEKLHKDKISWYEPEKFIPDRFYNSNNNKEENDKEKN
;
A
#
# COMPACT_ATOMS: atom_id res chain seq x y z
N MET A 1 -15.37 -9.41 -29.26
CA MET A 1 -14.36 -8.32 -29.27
C MET A 1 -13.65 -8.36 -30.61
N ARG A 2 -13.51 -7.24 -31.32
CA ARG A 2 -12.76 -7.21 -32.58
C ARG A 2 -11.26 -7.27 -32.28
N GLU A 3 -10.52 -8.10 -33.01
CA GLU A 3 -9.19 -8.56 -32.61
C GLU A 3 -8.10 -7.47 -32.58
N ASN A 4 -8.32 -6.30 -33.21
CA ASN A 4 -7.28 -5.28 -33.42
C ASN A 4 -7.71 -3.84 -33.10
N GLU A 5 -8.77 -3.62 -32.31
CA GLU A 5 -9.11 -2.26 -31.87
C GLU A 5 -8.21 -1.85 -30.69
N PRO A 6 -7.68 -0.60 -30.67
CA PRO A 6 -6.93 -0.07 -29.54
C PRO A 6 -7.73 -0.13 -28.24
N ILE A 7 -7.07 -0.52 -27.16
CA ILE A 7 -7.65 -0.56 -25.82
C ILE A 7 -7.22 0.71 -25.11
N ASN A 8 -8.11 1.68 -25.03
CA ASN A 8 -7.89 2.89 -24.24
C ASN A 8 -8.22 2.60 -22.77
N SER A 9 -7.28 1.96 -22.08
CA SER A 9 -7.38 1.66 -20.65
C SER A 9 -6.44 2.55 -19.85
N THR A 10 -6.87 2.90 -18.64
CA THR A 10 -6.01 3.54 -17.63
C THR A 10 -5.46 2.54 -16.62
N ASP A 11 -5.86 1.27 -16.74
CA ASP A 11 -5.36 0.17 -15.93
C ASP A 11 -3.92 -0.19 -16.31
N LEU A 12 -3.04 -0.29 -15.31
CA LEU A 12 -1.63 -0.55 -15.51
C LEU A 12 -1.38 -1.91 -16.19
N LEU A 13 -2.16 -2.93 -15.84
CA LEU A 13 -1.98 -4.27 -16.41
C LEU A 13 -2.41 -4.28 -17.88
N ASP A 14 -3.53 -3.62 -18.21
CA ASP A 14 -3.93 -3.43 -19.60
C ASP A 14 -2.87 -2.66 -20.39
N ILE A 15 -2.28 -1.61 -19.83
CA ILE A 15 -1.19 -0.85 -20.47
C ILE A 15 0.01 -1.77 -20.73
N LEU A 16 0.45 -2.54 -19.73
CA LEU A 16 1.60 -3.46 -19.86
C LEU A 16 1.32 -4.63 -20.81
N LEU A 17 0.07 -5.06 -20.97
CA LEU A 17 -0.28 -6.15 -21.90
C LEU A 17 -0.48 -5.67 -23.33
N THR A 18 -0.77 -4.38 -23.52
CA THR A 18 -1.06 -3.80 -24.84
C THR A 18 0.10 -3.04 -25.44
N ILE A 19 1.07 -2.60 -24.63
CA ILE A 19 2.31 -1.98 -25.09
C ILE A 19 3.02 -2.91 -26.10
N ASN A 20 3.56 -2.32 -27.18
CA ASN A 20 4.13 -3.05 -28.33
C ASN A 20 3.17 -3.99 -29.05
N THR A 21 1.86 -3.82 -28.91
CA THR A 21 0.86 -4.54 -29.71
C THR A 21 0.08 -3.54 -30.56
N PRO A 22 -0.62 -3.98 -31.63
CA PRO A 22 -1.55 -3.13 -32.38
C PRO A 22 -2.70 -2.53 -31.54
N ARG A 23 -2.84 -2.96 -30.27
CA ARG A 23 -3.86 -2.50 -29.35
C ARG A 23 -3.39 -1.32 -28.49
N ASP A 24 -2.13 -0.92 -28.59
CA ASP A 24 -1.59 0.25 -27.91
C ASP A 24 -2.28 1.53 -28.44
N PRO A 25 -2.99 2.30 -27.60
CA PRO A 25 -3.66 3.52 -28.02
C PRO A 25 -2.69 4.63 -28.46
N ASN A 26 -1.41 4.56 -28.07
CA ASN A 26 -0.39 5.54 -28.41
C ASN A 26 0.45 5.16 -29.64
N GLY A 27 0.08 4.09 -30.35
CA GLY A 27 0.85 3.55 -31.47
C GLY A 27 1.90 2.54 -31.01
N PHE A 28 2.46 1.78 -31.97
CA PHE A 28 3.38 0.67 -31.68
C PHE A 28 4.70 1.17 -31.08
N GLY A 29 4.81 1.13 -29.75
CA GLY A 29 5.94 1.69 -28.99
C GLY A 29 5.72 3.15 -28.65
N PHE A 30 6.04 3.55 -27.41
CA PHE A 30 5.80 4.89 -26.84
C PHE A 30 5.99 6.05 -27.83
N GLY A 31 4.88 6.50 -28.42
CA GLY A 31 4.79 7.72 -29.21
C GLY A 31 4.31 8.88 -28.34
N PHE A 32 5.16 9.36 -27.43
CA PHE A 32 5.04 10.73 -26.94
C PHE A 32 5.72 11.62 -27.97
N ASP A 33 4.94 12.19 -28.88
CA ASP A 33 5.46 13.20 -29.80
C ASP A 33 6.12 14.35 -28.99
N GLU A 34 7.34 14.71 -29.41
CA GLU A 34 8.21 15.82 -28.97
C GLU A 34 9.24 15.62 -27.83
N PHE A 35 9.43 14.43 -27.25
CA PHE A 35 10.64 14.16 -26.43
C PHE A 35 11.37 12.87 -26.85
N ASP A 36 12.45 13.08 -27.61
CA ASP A 36 13.53 12.20 -28.05
C ASP A 36 13.65 10.76 -27.46
N ASN A 37 13.67 9.77 -28.35
CA ASN A 37 14.52 8.56 -28.29
C ASN A 37 14.43 7.60 -27.07
N GLU A 38 13.34 7.57 -26.30
CA GLU A 38 13.18 6.51 -25.29
C GLU A 38 12.75 5.19 -25.94
N LYS A 39 13.60 4.17 -25.79
CA LYS A 39 13.35 2.81 -26.28
C LYS A 39 12.14 2.24 -25.54
N SER A 40 11.12 1.78 -26.27
CA SER A 40 9.99 1.04 -25.67
C SER A 40 10.48 -0.16 -24.86
N MET A 41 9.76 -0.51 -23.79
CA MET A 41 10.07 -1.68 -22.98
C MET A 41 10.10 -2.92 -23.88
N THR A 42 11.12 -3.75 -23.73
CA THR A 42 11.16 -5.06 -24.38
C THR A 42 10.15 -6.01 -23.75
N ASP A 43 9.73 -7.05 -24.48
CA ASP A 43 8.85 -8.10 -23.94
C ASP A 43 9.40 -8.72 -22.64
N HIS A 44 10.72 -8.80 -22.51
CA HIS A 44 11.38 -9.25 -21.29
C HIS A 44 11.21 -8.26 -20.13
N GLU A 45 11.35 -6.95 -20.38
CA GLU A 45 11.14 -5.92 -19.35
C GLU A 45 9.67 -5.84 -18.93
N ILE A 46 8.75 -5.99 -19.87
CA ILE A 46 7.30 -6.06 -19.60
C ILE A 46 6.99 -7.27 -18.72
N LEU A 47 7.45 -8.46 -19.12
CA LEU A 47 7.25 -9.67 -18.34
C LEU A 47 7.87 -9.57 -16.95
N ALA A 48 9.11 -9.07 -16.85
CA ALA A 48 9.79 -8.87 -15.57
C ALA A 48 9.00 -7.91 -14.66
N THR A 49 8.49 -6.81 -15.21
CA THR A 49 7.69 -5.83 -14.46
C THR A 49 6.38 -6.43 -13.96
N ILE A 50 5.67 -7.19 -14.80
CA ILE A 50 4.43 -7.87 -14.39
C ILE A 50 4.71 -8.85 -13.25
N LEU A 51 5.78 -9.65 -13.37
CA LEU A 51 6.19 -10.61 -12.34
C LEU A 51 6.59 -9.90 -11.03
N ASP A 52 7.31 -8.78 -11.11
CA ASP A 52 7.72 -8.02 -9.93
C ASP A 52 6.51 -7.42 -9.19
N ILE A 53 5.54 -6.86 -9.91
CA ILE A 53 4.28 -6.34 -9.32
C ILE A 53 3.50 -7.45 -8.64
N ASP A 54 3.38 -8.59 -9.32
CA ASP A 54 2.63 -9.74 -8.84
C ASP A 54 3.28 -10.36 -7.58
N ILE A 55 4.61 -10.55 -7.56
CA ILE A 55 5.34 -11.01 -6.38
C ILE A 55 5.25 -9.99 -5.24
N GLY A 56 5.47 -8.71 -5.53
CA GLY A 56 5.41 -7.64 -4.55
C GLY A 56 4.02 -7.43 -3.95
N GLY A 57 2.96 -7.72 -4.70
CA GLY A 57 1.57 -7.58 -4.27
C GLY A 57 1.03 -8.82 -3.55
N ARG A 58 1.32 -10.02 -4.04
CA ARG A 58 0.65 -11.27 -3.61
C ARG A 58 0.98 -11.64 -2.16
N ASP A 59 2.22 -12.02 -1.89
CA ASP A 59 2.59 -12.63 -0.61
C ASP A 59 2.47 -11.63 0.55
N PRO A 60 2.84 -10.34 0.37
CA PRO A 60 2.63 -9.36 1.43
C PRO A 60 1.15 -9.09 1.73
N THR A 61 0.29 -9.02 0.72
CA THR A 61 -1.15 -8.81 0.93
C THR A 61 -1.79 -10.00 1.63
N ALA A 62 -1.50 -11.23 1.16
CA ALA A 62 -2.02 -12.45 1.77
C ALA A 62 -1.58 -12.59 3.24
N SER A 63 -0.31 -12.30 3.53
CA SER A 63 0.23 -12.36 4.89
C SER A 63 -0.41 -11.29 5.80
N THR A 64 -0.56 -10.06 5.30
CA THR A 64 -1.23 -8.97 6.04
C THR A 64 -2.68 -9.36 6.37
N PHE A 65 -3.41 -9.93 5.40
CA PHE A 65 -4.78 -10.40 5.61
C PHE A 65 -4.86 -11.46 6.70
N CYS A 66 -4.00 -12.50 6.64
CA CYS A 66 -3.94 -13.55 7.66
C CYS A 66 -3.66 -12.98 9.07
N PHE A 67 -2.71 -12.05 9.19
CA PHE A 67 -2.40 -11.43 10.48
C PHE A 67 -3.50 -10.51 10.97
N ALA A 68 -4.20 -9.79 10.07
CA ALA A 68 -5.34 -8.96 10.45
C ALA A 68 -6.47 -9.83 11.02
N VAL A 69 -6.84 -10.91 10.32
CA VAL A 69 -7.85 -11.86 10.79
C VAL A 69 -7.43 -12.49 12.13
N TYR A 70 -6.17 -12.90 12.27
CA TYR A 70 -5.65 -13.42 13.53
C TYR A 70 -5.83 -12.42 14.69
N ASN A 71 -5.46 -11.16 14.50
CA ASN A 71 -5.57 -10.13 15.52
C ASN A 71 -7.04 -9.80 15.84
N ILE A 72 -7.92 -9.75 14.84
CA ILE A 72 -9.36 -9.55 15.05
C ILE A 72 -9.93 -10.69 15.90
N CYS A 73 -9.66 -11.95 15.54
CA CYS A 73 -10.18 -13.13 16.25
C CYS A 73 -9.66 -13.21 17.70
N LYS A 74 -8.44 -12.74 17.96
CA LYS A 74 -7.85 -12.72 19.30
C LYS A 74 -8.42 -11.62 20.21
N ASN A 75 -9.05 -10.60 19.63
CA ASN A 75 -9.53 -9.41 20.35
C ASN A 75 -11.03 -9.21 20.11
N SER A 76 -11.87 -9.80 20.97
CA SER A 76 -13.34 -9.76 20.82
C SER A 76 -13.92 -8.34 20.74
N GLY A 77 -13.38 -7.39 21.49
CA GLY A 77 -13.80 -5.98 21.43
C GLY A 77 -13.52 -5.33 20.06
N VAL A 78 -12.41 -5.69 19.41
CA VAL A 78 -12.10 -5.22 18.05
C VAL A 78 -13.08 -5.82 17.05
N LEU A 79 -13.35 -7.12 17.13
CA LEU A 79 -14.33 -7.77 16.25
C LEU A 79 -15.72 -7.16 16.38
N GLN A 80 -16.16 -6.89 17.61
CA GLN A 80 -17.47 -6.29 17.86
C GLN A 80 -17.58 -4.90 17.20
N ARG A 81 -16.59 -4.04 17.40
CA ARG A 81 -16.58 -2.71 16.80
C ARG A 81 -16.42 -2.73 15.27
N LEU A 82 -15.63 -3.64 14.73
CA LEU A 82 -15.54 -3.82 13.27
C LEU A 82 -16.90 -4.19 12.67
N ARG A 83 -17.66 -5.06 13.35
CA ARG A 83 -19.03 -5.39 12.91
C ARG A 83 -19.93 -4.17 12.92
N GLU A 84 -19.87 -3.36 13.98
CA GLU A 84 -20.64 -2.12 14.08
C GLU A 84 -20.34 -1.20 12.89
N GLU A 85 -19.06 -0.95 12.56
CA GLU A 85 -18.68 -0.17 11.39
C GLU A 85 -19.21 -0.78 10.08
N ILE A 86 -19.15 -2.10 9.90
CA ILE A 86 -19.70 -2.78 8.72
C ILE A 86 -21.20 -2.51 8.56
N PHE A 87 -21.97 -2.58 9.64
CA PHE A 87 -23.40 -2.27 9.59
C PHE A 87 -23.68 -0.78 9.36
N GLU A 88 -22.85 0.11 9.89
CA GLU A 88 -22.97 1.56 9.67
C GLU A 88 -22.69 1.94 8.21
N VAL A 89 -21.65 1.36 7.60
CA VAL A 89 -21.22 1.70 6.23
C VAL A 89 -22.08 1.01 5.18
N LEU A 90 -22.36 -0.29 5.34
CA LEU A 90 -23.08 -1.07 4.32
C LEU A 90 -24.58 -1.15 4.57
N GLY A 91 -25.05 -0.81 5.76
CA GLY A 91 -26.45 -0.97 6.16
C GLY A 91 -26.83 -2.45 6.28
N ASN A 92 -28.06 -2.77 5.85
CA ASN A 92 -28.62 -4.12 5.92
C ASN A 92 -28.64 -4.86 4.56
N ASP A 93 -28.19 -4.21 3.48
CA ASP A 93 -28.11 -4.82 2.16
C ASP A 93 -26.70 -5.36 1.90
N PHE A 94 -26.47 -6.61 2.30
CA PHE A 94 -25.20 -7.31 2.10
C PHE A 94 -25.04 -7.93 0.70
N LEU A 95 -26.06 -7.81 -0.17
CA LEU A 95 -26.04 -8.40 -1.51
C LEU A 95 -25.64 -7.38 -2.58
N ARG A 96 -25.73 -6.08 -2.29
CA ARG A 96 -25.23 -5.06 -3.19
C ARG A 96 -23.69 -5.15 -3.32
N PRO A 97 -23.12 -4.84 -4.50
CA PRO A 97 -21.68 -4.68 -4.64
C PRO A 97 -21.13 -3.57 -3.72
N ILE A 98 -19.94 -3.80 -3.18
CA ILE A 98 -19.16 -2.79 -2.44
C ILE A 98 -18.54 -1.83 -3.46
N THR A 99 -18.69 -0.52 -3.26
CA THR A 99 -18.08 0.49 -4.13
C THR A 99 -16.82 1.09 -3.50
N PHE A 100 -16.02 1.82 -4.29
CA PHE A 100 -14.85 2.55 -3.76
C PHE A 100 -15.25 3.62 -2.73
N GLU A 101 -16.42 4.26 -2.90
CA GLU A 101 -16.96 5.22 -1.94
C GLU A 101 -17.31 4.57 -0.60
N ASP A 102 -17.71 3.29 -0.59
CA ASP A 102 -17.91 2.56 0.66
C ASP A 102 -16.58 2.29 1.35
N LEU A 103 -15.56 1.84 0.60
CA LEU A 103 -14.22 1.55 1.12
C LEU A 103 -13.62 2.76 1.86
N ASN A 104 -13.83 3.97 1.36
CA ASN A 104 -13.34 5.20 1.99
C ASN A 104 -13.99 5.51 3.36
N LYS A 105 -15.13 4.89 3.69
CA LYS A 105 -15.83 5.10 4.98
C LYS A 105 -15.35 4.15 6.08
N PHE A 106 -14.60 3.11 5.73
CA PHE A 106 -14.12 2.07 6.65
C PHE A 106 -12.86 2.50 7.43
N GLN A 107 -12.98 3.55 8.25
CA GLN A 107 -11.86 4.14 9.00
C GLN A 107 -11.29 3.21 10.08
N TYR A 108 -12.13 2.46 10.80
CA TYR A 108 -11.71 1.54 11.84
C TYR A 108 -11.11 0.26 11.27
N LEU A 109 -11.65 -0.28 10.18
CA LEU A 109 -10.99 -1.35 9.42
C LEU A 109 -9.61 -0.91 8.90
N GLU A 110 -9.47 0.32 8.39
CA GLU A 110 -8.17 0.86 8.00
C GLU A 110 -7.22 0.93 9.21
N ALA A 111 -7.72 1.37 10.37
CA ALA A 111 -6.96 1.40 11.61
C ALA A 111 -6.50 0.00 12.08
N ILE A 112 -7.33 -1.03 11.90
CA ILE A 112 -6.99 -2.43 12.17
C ILE A 112 -5.83 -2.89 11.26
N ILE A 113 -5.87 -2.55 9.98
CA ILE A 113 -4.80 -2.91 9.02
C ILE A 113 -3.48 -2.24 9.43
N LYS A 114 -3.52 -0.92 9.73
CA LYS A 114 -2.36 -0.15 10.20
C LYS A 114 -1.76 -0.73 11.49
N GLU A 115 -2.60 -1.05 12.47
CA GLU A 115 -2.14 -1.64 13.74
C GLU A 115 -1.59 -3.07 13.56
N THR A 116 -2.15 -3.84 12.63
CA THR A 116 -1.64 -5.16 12.27
C THR A 116 -0.21 -5.07 11.76
N GLN A 117 0.05 -4.16 10.81
CA GLN A 117 1.38 -3.94 10.26
C GLN A 117 2.35 -3.30 11.27
N ARG A 118 1.83 -2.55 12.27
CA ARG A 118 2.66 -2.06 13.38
C ARG A 118 3.20 -3.20 14.23
N ILE A 119 2.32 -4.10 14.69
CA ILE A 119 2.68 -5.18 15.62
C ILE A 119 3.41 -6.32 14.94
N ILE A 120 2.99 -6.67 13.71
CA ILE A 120 3.56 -7.76 12.91
C ILE A 120 3.99 -7.17 11.55
N PRO A 121 5.09 -6.40 11.50
CA PRO A 121 5.58 -5.85 10.24
C PRO A 121 6.12 -6.97 9.36
N LEU A 122 5.65 -7.05 8.12
CA LEU A 122 6.17 -8.01 7.13
C LEU A 122 7.64 -7.75 6.78
N ASN A 123 8.06 -6.48 6.85
CA ASN A 123 9.45 -6.09 6.66
C ASN A 123 10.00 -5.45 7.95
N PRO A 124 10.58 -6.24 8.88
CA PRO A 124 11.07 -5.74 10.16
C PRO A 124 12.36 -4.91 10.05
N LEU A 125 13.07 -5.00 8.92
CA LEU A 125 14.36 -4.37 8.66
C LEU A 125 14.35 -3.69 7.28
N ILE A 126 14.50 -2.37 7.25
CA ILE A 126 14.73 -1.65 6.00
C ILE A 126 16.23 -1.39 5.86
N THR A 127 16.82 -1.83 4.75
CA THR A 127 18.25 -1.66 4.49
C THR A 127 18.52 -0.69 3.35
N ARG A 128 19.60 0.09 3.47
CA ARG A 128 20.17 0.92 2.40
C ARG A 128 21.69 0.78 2.42
N GLN A 129 22.35 1.17 1.34
CA GLN A 129 23.80 1.32 1.30
C GLN A 129 24.13 2.73 0.82
N THR A 130 25.08 3.38 1.48
CA THR A 130 25.53 4.71 1.04
C THR A 130 26.34 4.59 -0.24
N HIS A 131 25.97 5.31 -1.29
CA HIS A 131 26.77 5.36 -2.54
C HIS A 131 27.86 6.43 -2.49
N VAL A 132 27.76 7.37 -1.54
CA VAL A 132 28.71 8.45 -1.28
C VAL A 132 28.80 8.70 0.22
N LYS A 133 29.86 9.39 0.64
CA LYS A 133 30.01 9.89 1.99
C LYS A 133 28.78 10.76 2.35
N THR A 134 28.07 10.36 3.41
CA THR A 134 26.75 10.91 3.75
C THR A 134 26.76 11.40 5.20
N ALA A 135 26.27 12.62 5.44
CA ALA A 135 26.05 13.12 6.78
C ALA A 135 24.61 12.76 7.24
N LEU A 136 24.47 12.04 8.34
CA LEU A 136 23.19 11.67 8.94
C LEU A 136 23.18 12.07 10.42
N ASN A 137 22.28 12.98 10.80
CA ASN A 137 22.15 13.49 12.16
C ASN A 137 23.48 13.94 12.81
N GLY A 138 24.30 14.66 12.05
CA GLY A 138 25.62 15.14 12.51
C GLY A 138 26.73 14.08 12.49
N HIS A 139 26.42 12.82 12.18
CA HIS A 139 27.42 11.77 11.99
C HIS A 139 27.79 11.61 10.52
N ILE A 140 29.07 11.41 10.27
CA ILE A 140 29.59 11.13 8.94
C ILE A 140 29.61 9.61 8.74
N ILE A 141 28.91 9.15 7.71
CA ILE A 141 28.87 7.76 7.26
C ILE A 141 29.69 7.67 5.96
N GLU A 142 30.69 6.80 5.95
CA GLU A 142 31.56 6.63 4.78
C GLU A 142 30.84 5.90 3.64
N LYS A 143 31.33 6.08 2.42
CA LYS A 143 30.81 5.40 1.22
C LYS A 143 30.81 3.87 1.41
N ASP A 144 29.84 3.21 0.78
CA ASP A 144 29.62 1.76 0.78
C ASP A 144 29.30 1.16 2.17
N THR A 145 28.86 1.98 3.11
CA THR A 145 28.38 1.54 4.43
C THR A 145 26.91 1.10 4.35
N PRO A 146 26.56 -0.10 4.84
CA PRO A 146 25.16 -0.51 4.98
C PRO A 146 24.48 0.19 6.17
N ILE A 147 23.27 0.70 5.95
CA ILE A 147 22.41 1.34 6.96
C ILE A 147 21.18 0.48 7.17
N TRP A 148 20.93 0.11 8.42
CA TRP A 148 19.84 -0.79 8.81
C TRP A 148 18.87 -0.06 9.73
N LEU A 149 17.63 0.09 9.28
CA LEU A 149 16.54 0.64 10.07
C LEU A 149 15.71 -0.50 10.66
N HIS A 150 15.75 -0.66 11.98
CA HIS A 150 14.94 -1.63 12.70
C HIS A 150 13.49 -1.15 12.86
N GLN A 151 12.69 -1.27 11.80
CA GLN A 151 11.29 -0.87 11.77
C GLN A 151 10.48 -1.53 12.91
N GLU A 152 10.66 -2.83 13.14
CA GLU A 152 9.94 -3.54 14.20
C GLU A 152 10.23 -2.94 15.59
N LYS A 153 11.48 -2.59 15.86
CA LYS A 153 11.85 -1.97 17.15
C LYS A 153 11.23 -0.59 17.30
N LEU A 154 11.20 0.20 16.23
CA LEU A 154 10.56 1.52 16.24
C LEU A 154 9.05 1.40 16.46
N HIS A 155 8.41 0.42 15.83
CA HIS A 155 7.00 0.15 16.01
C HIS A 155 6.64 -0.31 17.42
N LYS A 156 7.61 -0.85 18.18
CA LYS A 156 7.43 -1.34 19.57
C LYS A 156 8.12 -0.45 20.61
N ASP A 157 8.64 0.70 20.21
CA ASP A 157 9.33 1.62 21.11
C ASP A 157 8.34 2.24 22.11
N LYS A 158 8.64 2.10 23.41
CA LYS A 158 7.80 2.57 24.51
C LYS A 158 7.76 4.11 24.63
N ILE A 159 8.74 4.80 24.05
CA ILE A 159 8.75 6.27 24.02
C ILE A 159 7.71 6.77 23.01
N SER A 160 7.65 6.09 21.86
CA SER A 160 6.75 6.46 20.76
C SER A 160 5.34 5.89 20.91
N TRP A 161 5.18 4.74 21.58
CA TRP A 161 3.92 4.01 21.67
C TRP A 161 3.59 3.63 23.12
N TYR A 162 2.43 4.07 23.63
CA TYR A 162 1.90 3.54 24.89
C TYR A 162 1.55 2.05 24.71
N GLU A 163 1.75 1.18 25.69
CA GLU A 163 1.41 -0.27 25.59
C GLU A 163 1.74 -0.93 24.22
N PRO A 164 3.00 -0.87 23.74
CA PRO A 164 3.36 -1.16 22.35
C PRO A 164 3.06 -2.60 21.90
N GLU A 165 3.02 -3.55 22.82
CA GLU A 165 2.77 -4.97 22.54
C GLU A 165 1.27 -5.29 22.43
N LYS A 166 0.39 -4.38 22.83
CA LYS A 166 -1.07 -4.59 22.75
C LYS A 166 -1.60 -4.13 21.40
N PHE A 167 -2.47 -4.96 20.82
CA PHE A 167 -3.21 -4.66 19.59
C PHE A 167 -4.33 -3.67 19.87
N ILE A 168 -4.11 -2.39 19.57
CA ILE A 168 -5.04 -1.30 19.87
C ILE A 168 -5.24 -0.44 18.59
N PRO A 169 -6.18 -0.83 17.71
CA PRO A 169 -6.46 -0.10 16.46
C PRO A 169 -6.82 1.38 16.66
N ASP A 170 -7.43 1.71 17.80
CA ASP A 170 -7.88 3.07 18.15
C ASP A 170 -6.82 4.18 17.99
N ARG A 171 -5.53 3.83 18.08
CA ARG A 171 -4.42 4.77 17.85
C ARG A 171 -4.49 5.42 16.48
N PHE A 172 -4.83 4.62 15.47
CA PHE A 172 -4.92 5.08 14.08
C PHE A 172 -6.29 5.63 13.73
N TYR A 173 -7.34 5.18 14.44
CA TYR A 173 -8.69 5.71 14.27
C TYR A 173 -8.79 7.17 14.75
N ASN A 174 -8.33 7.45 15.97
CA ASN A 174 -8.40 8.81 16.55
C ASN A 174 -7.51 9.81 15.79
N SER A 175 -6.37 9.35 15.26
CA SER A 175 -5.49 10.21 14.45
C SER A 175 -6.12 10.64 13.13
N ASN A 176 -6.97 9.80 12.52
CA ASN A 176 -7.65 10.14 11.28
C ASN A 176 -8.74 11.20 11.54
N ASN A 177 -9.53 11.03 12.60
CA ASN A 177 -10.58 12.01 12.97
C ASN A 177 -9.99 13.39 13.29
N ASN A 178 -8.88 13.44 14.02
CA ASN A 178 -8.20 14.71 14.31
C ASN A 178 -7.67 15.39 13.04
N LYS A 179 -7.27 14.66 12.00
CA LYS A 179 -6.84 15.26 10.73
C LYS A 179 -8.03 15.84 9.95
N GLU A 180 -9.15 15.11 9.89
CA GLU A 180 -10.36 15.58 9.21
C GLU A 180 -10.98 16.81 9.87
N GLU A 181 -10.94 16.92 11.21
CA GLU A 181 -11.37 18.14 11.92
C GLU A 181 -10.47 19.34 11.59
N ASN A 182 -9.15 19.15 11.58
CA ASN A 182 -8.19 20.20 11.23
C ASN A 182 -8.26 20.65 9.76
N ASP A 183 -8.70 19.78 8.85
CA ASP A 183 -8.89 20.12 7.44
C ASP A 183 -10.24 20.81 7.18
N LYS A 184 -11.26 20.55 8.01
CA LYS A 184 -12.55 21.28 7.98
C LYS A 184 -12.44 22.70 8.54
N GLU A 185 -11.55 22.95 9.50
CA GLU A 185 -11.31 24.29 10.05
C GLU A 185 -10.49 25.22 9.11
N LYS A 186 -9.94 24.68 8.02
CA LYS A 186 -9.12 25.43 7.05
C LYS A 186 -9.83 25.81 5.74
N ASN A 187 -11.11 25.46 5.61
CA ASN A 187 -11.98 25.83 4.47
C ASN A 187 -13.16 26.69 4.94
#